data_AF-A0A7J0ARU3-F1
#
_entry.id   AF-A0A7J0ARU3-F1
#
_cell.length_a   1.000
_cell.length_b   1.000
_cell.length_c   1.000
_cell.angle_alpha   90.00
_cell.angle_beta   90.00
_cell.angle_gamma   90.00
#
_symmetry.space_group_name_H-M   'P 1'
#
loop_
_entity.id
_entity.type
_entity.pdbx_description
1 polymer ?
#
loop_
_entity_poly.entity_id
_entity_poly.type
_entity_poly.pdbx_seq_one_letter_code
_entity_poly.pdbx_strand_id
1 'polypeptide(L)'
;MDDKDLQELMEPGLSEADPDFSQAMTYDDINNMVAVASGANKDETDTIRAVETLYSIRQSDIYEFILSESDNKDRIERLMNERFDEKAAPNKHSERLEAQTSGFDWSQYV
;
A
#
# COMPACT_ATOMS: atom_id res chain seq x y z
N MET A 1 -31.67 6.63 -17.27
CA MET A 1 -30.31 6.76 -16.72
C MET A 1 -30.20 8.23 -16.39
N ASP A 2 -30.56 8.54 -15.15
CA ASP A 2 -30.53 9.90 -14.64
C ASP A 2 -29.10 10.18 -14.13
N ASP A 3 -28.68 11.45 -14.04
CA ASP A 3 -27.30 11.81 -13.62
C ASP A 3 -26.90 11.19 -12.28
N LYS A 4 -27.89 10.90 -11.42
CA LYS A 4 -27.71 10.24 -10.13
C LYS A 4 -27.31 8.77 -10.25
N ASP A 5 -27.91 8.05 -11.21
CA ASP A 5 -27.54 6.66 -11.52
C ASP A 5 -26.11 6.59 -12.08
N LEU A 6 -25.72 7.61 -12.85
CA LEU A 6 -24.35 7.73 -13.38
C LEU A 6 -23.35 8.05 -12.27
N GLN A 7 -23.74 8.88 -11.31
CA GLN A 7 -22.93 9.23 -10.14
C GLN A 7 -22.73 8.04 -9.20
N GLU A 8 -23.76 7.20 -9.01
CA GLU A 8 -23.67 5.96 -8.24
C GLU A 8 -22.72 4.94 -8.90
N LEU A 9 -22.67 4.93 -10.24
CA LEU A 9 -21.73 4.13 -11.03
C LEU A 9 -20.28 4.66 -10.99
N MET A 10 -20.11 5.95 -10.69
CA MET A 10 -18.84 6.64 -10.53
C MET A 10 -18.37 6.74 -9.08
N GLU A 11 -19.19 6.26 -8.12
CA GLU A 11 -18.67 6.01 -6.78
C GLU A 11 -17.44 5.11 -6.95
N PRO A 12 -16.31 5.44 -6.30
CA PRO A 12 -15.13 4.59 -6.38
C PRO A 12 -15.57 3.21 -5.91
N GLY A 13 -15.75 2.32 -6.89
CA GLY A 13 -16.35 1.03 -6.66
C GLY A 13 -15.57 0.40 -5.53
N LEU A 14 -16.29 0.01 -4.48
CA LEU A 14 -15.83 -1.00 -3.54
C LEU A 14 -15.14 -2.04 -4.41
N SER A 15 -13.81 -2.07 -4.38
CA SER A 15 -13.02 -3.03 -5.11
C SER A 15 -13.25 -4.34 -4.36
N GLU A 16 -14.43 -4.91 -4.58
CA GLU A 16 -14.77 -6.21 -4.03
C GLU A 16 -13.82 -7.18 -4.69
N ALA A 17 -13.09 -7.90 -3.84
CA ALA A 17 -12.23 -8.95 -4.31
C ALA A 17 -13.10 -9.95 -5.06
N ASP A 18 -12.63 -10.35 -6.25
CA ASP A 18 -13.23 -11.49 -6.93
C ASP A 18 -13.29 -12.67 -5.93
N PRO A 19 -14.38 -13.46 -5.89
CA PRO A 19 -14.55 -14.55 -4.92
C PRO A 19 -13.38 -15.53 -4.85
N ASP A 20 -12.62 -15.68 -5.93
CA ASP A 20 -11.44 -16.55 -6.02
C ASP A 20 -10.16 -15.90 -5.44
N PHE A 21 -10.20 -14.61 -5.11
CA PHE A 21 -9.07 -13.82 -4.63
C PHE A 21 -9.32 -13.28 -3.22
N SER A 22 -8.31 -13.38 -2.36
CA SER A 22 -8.42 -12.97 -0.95
C SER A 22 -8.50 -11.46 -0.76
N GLN A 23 -8.02 -10.67 -1.73
CA GLN A 23 -7.93 -9.22 -1.65
C GLN A 23 -7.96 -8.62 -3.06
N ALA A 24 -8.71 -7.53 -3.25
CA ALA A 24 -8.68 -6.74 -4.48
C ALA A 24 -7.45 -5.81 -4.49
N MET A 25 -6.91 -5.57 -5.68
CA MET A 25 -5.71 -4.75 -5.83
C MET A 25 -5.71 -4.01 -7.16
N THR A 26 -5.21 -2.77 -7.16
CA THR A 26 -5.07 -1.99 -8.38
C THR A 26 -3.77 -2.30 -9.10
N TYR A 27 -3.70 -2.00 -10.40
CA TYR A 27 -2.44 -2.10 -11.16
C TYR A 27 -1.33 -1.23 -10.57
N ASP A 28 -1.69 -0.06 -10.03
CA ASP A 28 -0.74 0.85 -9.41
C ASP A 28 -0.13 0.26 -8.12
N ASP A 29 -0.93 -0.43 -7.31
CA ASP A 29 -0.44 -1.11 -6.11
C ASP A 29 0.55 -2.22 -6.48
N ILE A 30 0.23 -3.04 -7.50
CA ILE A 30 1.13 -4.10 -7.99
C ILE A 30 2.43 -3.50 -8.50
N ASN A 31 2.34 -2.46 -9.35
CA ASN A 31 3.51 -1.82 -9.94
C ASN A 31 4.41 -1.20 -8.86
N ASN A 32 3.80 -0.54 -7.86
CA ASN A 32 4.53 0.06 -6.75
C ASN A 32 5.24 -0.99 -5.90
N MET A 33 4.58 -2.11 -5.55
CA MET A 33 5.20 -3.20 -4.80
C MET A 33 6.44 -3.75 -5.50
N VAL A 34 6.35 -4.00 -6.82
CA VAL A 34 7.47 -4.50 -7.62
C VAL A 34 8.60 -3.47 -7.71
N ALA A 35 8.28 -2.19 -7.89
CA ALA A 35 9.26 -1.12 -7.96
C ALA A 35 10.00 -0.92 -6.62
N VAL A 36 9.32 -1.07 -5.49
CA VAL A 36 9.91 -0.96 -4.15
C VAL A 36 10.72 -2.22 -3.79
N ALA A 37 10.22 -3.40 -4.15
CA ALA A 37 10.92 -4.68 -3.96
C ALA A 37 12.24 -4.75 -4.75
N SER A 38 12.20 -4.41 -6.03
CA SER A 38 13.39 -4.34 -6.90
C SER A 38 14.31 -3.15 -6.57
N GLY A 39 13.77 -2.15 -5.88
CA GLY A 39 14.49 -0.94 -5.53
C GLY A 39 14.62 0.12 -6.60
N ALA A 40 13.85 -0.01 -7.67
CA ALA A 40 13.66 1.02 -8.67
C ALA A 40 12.99 2.27 -8.07
N ASN A 41 12.10 2.12 -7.09
CA ASN A 41 11.46 3.23 -6.38
C ASN A 41 12.14 3.49 -5.01
N LYS A 42 12.32 4.78 -4.69
CA LYS A 42 12.88 5.29 -3.42
C LYS A 42 12.04 6.42 -2.83
N ASP A 43 10.92 6.77 -3.44
CA ASP A 43 9.99 7.72 -2.86
C ASP A 43 9.44 7.14 -1.55
N GLU A 44 9.44 7.96 -0.50
CA GLU A 44 9.11 7.51 0.84
C GLU A 44 7.63 7.13 0.92
N THR A 45 6.73 7.96 0.37
CA THR A 45 5.29 7.70 0.39
C THR A 45 4.94 6.43 -0.40
N ASP A 46 5.55 6.24 -1.55
CA ASP A 46 5.37 5.03 -2.35
C ASP A 46 5.92 3.79 -1.64
N THR A 47 7.08 3.92 -0.99
CA THR A 47 7.69 2.84 -0.20
C THR A 47 6.77 2.43 0.96
N ILE A 48 6.19 3.40 1.65
CA ILE A 48 5.23 3.16 2.74
C ILE A 48 4.03 2.38 2.24
N ARG A 49 3.38 2.88 1.19
CA ARG A 49 2.20 2.27 0.60
C ARG A 49 2.50 0.84 0.14
N ALA A 50 3.63 0.63 -0.53
CA ALA A 50 4.05 -0.70 -0.99
C ALA A 50 4.27 -1.68 0.17
N VAL A 51 4.88 -1.22 1.27
CA VAL A 51 5.11 -2.08 2.44
C VAL A 51 3.80 -2.45 3.14
N GLU A 52 2.84 -1.52 3.20
CA GLU A 52 1.50 -1.80 3.71
C GLU A 52 0.75 -2.81 2.83
N THR A 53 0.83 -2.67 1.51
CA THR A 53 0.24 -3.64 0.57
C THR A 53 0.91 -5.00 0.69
N LEU A 54 2.25 -5.07 0.73
CA LEU A 54 3.00 -6.32 0.93
C LEU A 54 2.60 -6.99 2.25
N TYR A 55 2.34 -6.21 3.30
CA TYR A 55 1.91 -6.72 4.59
C TYR A 55 0.49 -7.28 4.53
N SER A 56 -0.43 -6.61 3.82
CA SER A 56 -1.81 -7.06 3.68
C SER A 56 -1.89 -8.40 2.95
N ILE A 57 -1.01 -8.63 1.97
CA ILE A 57 -0.97 -9.86 1.16
C ILE A 57 0.01 -10.92 1.66
N ARG A 58 0.63 -10.77 2.83
CA ARG A 58 1.72 -11.64 3.32
C ARG A 58 1.38 -13.13 3.44
N GLN A 59 0.11 -13.50 3.34
CA GLN A 59 -0.39 -14.89 3.38
C GLN A 59 -0.81 -15.41 2.00
N SER A 60 -0.44 -14.72 0.92
CA SER A 60 -0.81 -15.06 -0.45
C SER A 60 0.36 -15.64 -1.24
N ASP A 61 0.04 -16.41 -2.28
CA ASP A 61 1.05 -16.99 -3.18
C ASP A 61 1.85 -15.92 -3.93
N ILE A 62 1.25 -14.75 -4.19
CA ILE A 62 1.94 -13.64 -4.86
C ILE A 62 3.04 -13.06 -3.96
N TYR A 63 2.85 -13.06 -2.65
CA TYR A 63 3.89 -12.63 -1.71
C TYR A 63 5.10 -13.58 -1.74
N GLU A 64 4.85 -14.89 -1.68
CA GLU A 64 5.89 -15.92 -1.81
C GLU A 64 6.62 -15.84 -3.15
N PHE A 65 5.89 -15.57 -4.24
CA PHE A 65 6.49 -15.34 -5.55
C PHE A 65 7.44 -14.14 -5.54
N ILE A 66 7.04 -13.01 -4.95
CA ILE A 66 7.89 -11.82 -4.85
C ILE A 66 9.16 -12.09 -4.03
N LEU A 67 9.05 -12.86 -2.94
CA LEU A 67 10.18 -13.25 -2.09
C LEU A 67 11.12 -14.28 -2.72
N SER A 68 10.65 -15.04 -3.71
CA SER A 68 11.47 -16.06 -4.38
C SER A 68 12.65 -15.48 -5.17
N GLU A 69 12.57 -14.20 -5.53
CA GLU A 69 13.68 -13.44 -6.10
C GLU A 69 14.69 -13.05 -5.01
N SER A 70 15.94 -13.49 -5.17
CA SER A 70 16.97 -13.43 -4.11
C SER A 70 17.22 -12.02 -3.57
N ASP A 71 17.15 -11.01 -4.42
CA ASP A 71 17.42 -9.61 -4.05
C ASP A 71 16.24 -8.95 -3.34
N ASN A 72 15.02 -9.47 -3.55
CA ASN A 72 13.81 -8.91 -2.98
C ASN A 72 13.65 -9.32 -1.51
N LYS A 73 14.04 -10.55 -1.15
CA LYS A 73 13.79 -11.11 0.18
C LYS A 73 14.38 -10.26 1.30
N ASP A 74 15.71 -10.07 1.30
CA ASP A 74 16.41 -9.31 2.35
C ASP A 74 15.90 -7.88 2.45
N ARG A 75 15.55 -7.29 1.30
CA ARG A 75 15.05 -5.93 1.22
C ARG A 75 13.65 -5.79 1.78
N ILE A 76 12.74 -6.67 1.41
CA ILE A 76 11.37 -6.68 1.91
C ILE A 76 11.36 -6.96 3.40
N GLU A 77 12.15 -7.93 3.89
CA GLU A 77 12.28 -8.20 5.33
C GLU A 77 12.77 -6.96 6.10
N ARG A 78 13.77 -6.24 5.57
CA ARG A 78 14.25 -4.99 6.17
C ARG A 78 13.15 -3.93 6.22
N LEU A 79 12.47 -3.69 5.09
CA LEU A 79 11.40 -2.69 4.99
C LEU A 79 10.22 -3.02 5.91
N MET A 80 9.87 -4.31 6.04
CA MET A 80 8.84 -4.79 6.97
C MET A 80 9.21 -4.49 8.42
N ASN A 81 10.44 -4.80 8.82
CA ASN A 81 10.92 -4.54 10.19
C ASN A 81 11.08 -3.03 10.48
N GLU A 82 11.37 -2.22 9.47
CA GLU A 82 11.43 -0.76 9.60
C GLU A 82 10.04 -0.13 9.79
N ARG A 83 8.99 -0.72 9.21
CA ARG A 83 7.61 -0.21 9.29
C ARG A 83 6.80 -0.81 10.43
N PHE A 84 6.93 -2.10 10.71
CA PHE A 84 6.11 -2.82 11.69
C PHE A 84 6.97 -3.36 12.83
N ASP A 85 6.56 -3.10 14.06
CA ASP A 85 7.14 -3.67 15.27
C ASP A 85 6.75 -5.17 15.39
N GLU A 86 7.35 -5.90 16.34
CA GLU A 86 7.05 -7.33 16.62
C GLU A 86 5.55 -7.61 16.87
N LYS A 87 4.75 -6.58 17.17
CA LYS A 87 3.30 -6.64 17.39
C LYS A 87 2.47 -6.23 16.16
N ALA A 88 3.10 -6.09 14.99
CA ALA A 88 2.51 -5.54 13.77
C ALA A 88 1.92 -4.12 13.92
N ALA A 89 2.41 -3.35 14.90
CA ALA A 89 2.06 -1.94 15.04
C ALA A 89 3.03 -1.09 14.19
N PRO A 90 2.57 0.00 13.55
CA PRO A 90 3.47 0.94 12.90
C PRO A 90 4.53 1.46 13.87
N ASN A 91 5.80 1.44 13.49
CA ASN A 91 6.89 1.93 14.33
C ASN A 91 6.68 3.42 14.65
N LYS A 92 7.02 3.85 15.88
CA LYS A 92 6.90 5.25 16.35
C LYS A 92 7.58 6.30 15.45
N HIS A 93 8.53 5.88 14.62
CA HIS A 93 9.15 6.73 13.60
C HIS A 93 8.18 7.10 12.47
N SER A 94 7.24 6.20 12.12
CA SER A 94 6.17 6.44 11.13
C SER A 94 5.08 7.36 11.67
N GLU A 95 4.67 7.20 12.94
CA GLU A 95 3.63 8.03 13.57
C GLU A 95 3.98 9.53 13.57
N ARG A 96 5.28 9.86 13.63
CA ARG A 96 5.78 11.25 13.59
C ARG A 96 5.63 11.91 12.22
N LEU A 97 5.47 11.15 11.15
CA LEU A 97 5.35 11.65 9.77
C LEU A 97 3.89 11.80 9.35
N GLU A 98 2.99 10.91 9.79
CA GLU A 98 1.53 11.08 9.60
C GLU A 98 1.02 12.36 10.28
N ALA A 99 1.59 12.71 11.43
CA ALA A 99 1.30 13.98 12.11
C ALA A 99 1.76 15.23 11.32
N GLN A 100 2.63 15.08 10.32
CA GLN A 100 3.10 16.20 9.47
C GLN A 100 2.18 16.42 8.26
N THR A 101 1.46 15.40 7.78
CA THR A 101 0.47 15.55 6.69
C THR A 101 -0.88 16.06 7.19
N SER A 102 -1.20 15.89 8.48
CA SER A 102 -2.44 16.39 9.07
C SER A 102 -2.47 17.90 9.36
N GLY A 103 -1.41 18.64 9.00
CA GLY A 103 -1.26 20.07 9.30
C GLY A 103 -1.68 21.03 8.18
N PHE A 104 -2.21 20.54 7.05
CA PHE A 104 -2.57 21.42 5.94
C PHE A 104 -3.91 22.13 6.19
N ASP A 105 -3.85 23.43 6.46
CA ASP A 105 -5.02 24.28 6.72
C ASP A 105 -5.67 24.76 5.40
N TRP A 106 -6.75 24.11 5.03
CA TRP A 106 -7.55 24.43 3.84
C TRP A 106 -8.28 25.79 3.93
N SER A 107 -8.41 26.38 5.12
CA SER A 107 -9.10 27.68 5.29
C SER A 107 -8.35 28.86 4.65
N GLN A 108 -7.11 28.64 4.23
CA GLN A 108 -6.28 29.62 3.52
C GLN A 108 -6.65 29.75 2.03
N TYR A 109 -7.44 28.82 1.48
CA TYR A 109 -7.75 28.74 0.04
C TYR A 109 -9.26 28.73 -0.26
N VAL A 110 -10.11 28.99 0.74
CA VAL A 110 -11.57 29.08 0.63
C VAL A 110 -12.04 30.50 0.96
#